data_AF-A0A348AI08-F1
#
_entry.id   AF-A0A348AI08-F1
#
_cell.length_a   1.000
_cell.length_b   1.000
_cell.length_c   1.000
_cell.angle_alpha   90.00
_cell.angle_beta   90.00
_cell.angle_gamma   90.00
#
_symmetry.space_group_name_H-M   'P 1'
#
loop_
_entity.id
_entity.type
_entity.pdbx_description
1 polymer ?
#
loop_
_entity_poly.entity_id
_entity_poly.type
_entity_poly.pdbx_seq_one_letter_code
_entity_poly.pdbx_strand_id
1 'polypeptide(L)'
;MAYMEIIVVLVYKLTQGADCEDFKEAGWDGQFVQHDCSLFWSDANGIPWSAKYIASLGYPITDLTENMVAEQKDRTTYEHLIASA
;
A
#
# COMPACT_ATOMS: atom_id res chain seq x y z
N MET A 1 -2.54 -10.13 8.40
CA MET A 1 -3.67 -10.36 7.47
C MET A 1 -4.76 -9.31 7.64
N ALA A 2 -5.36 -9.12 8.82
CA ALA A 2 -6.42 -8.12 9.03
C ALA A 2 -6.08 -6.69 8.56
N TYR A 3 -4.84 -6.25 8.75
CA TYR A 3 -4.39 -4.92 8.28
C TYR A 3 -4.48 -4.75 6.77
N MET A 4 -4.09 -5.76 5.98
CA MET A 4 -4.19 -5.71 4.52
C MET A 4 -5.65 -5.60 4.07
N GLU A 5 -6.56 -6.29 4.76
CA GLU A 5 -8.00 -6.22 4.49
C GLU A 5 -8.55 -4.82 4.77
N ILE A 6 -8.11 -4.16 5.85
CA ILE A 6 -8.48 -2.77 6.16
C ILE A 6 -8.06 -1.83 5.03
N ILE A 7 -6.83 -1.98 4.51
CA ILE A 7 -6.33 -1.14 3.42
C ILE A 7 -7.07 -1.39 2.11
N VAL A 8 -7.38 -2.64 1.78
CA VAL A 8 -8.20 -3.00 0.61
C VAL A 8 -9.57 -2.34 0.71
N VAL A 9 -10.22 -2.41 1.88
CA VAL A 9 -11.54 -1.79 2.09
C VAL A 9 -11.46 -0.27 1.99
N LEU A 10 -10.40 0.36 2.52
CA LEU A 10 -10.20 1.80 2.39
C LEU A 10 -10.10 2.23 0.92
N VAL A 11 -9.25 1.56 0.14
CA VAL A 11 -9.09 1.86 -1.30
C VAL A 11 -10.41 1.65 -2.03
N TYR A 12 -11.09 0.52 -1.79
CA TYR A 12 -12.41 0.26 -2.38
C TYR A 12 -13.42 1.36 -2.06
N LYS A 13 -13.42 1.88 -0.82
CA LYS A 13 -14.34 2.96 -0.43
C LYS A 13 -13.98 4.30 -1.06
N LEU A 14 -12.70 4.59 -1.26
CA LEU A 14 -12.24 5.79 -1.95
C LEU A 14 -12.55 5.76 -3.45
N THR A 15 -12.50 4.59 -4.08
CA THR A 15 -12.78 4.42 -5.52
C THR A 15 -14.24 4.09 -5.83
N GLN A 16 -15.11 3.97 -4.82
CA GLN A 16 -16.49 3.57 -5.00
C GLN A 16 -17.27 4.63 -5.80
N GLY A 17 -17.66 4.29 -7.03
CA GLY A 17 -18.46 5.14 -7.91
C GLY A 17 -17.64 6.10 -8.77
N ALA A 18 -16.31 6.06 -8.68
CA ALA A 18 -15.42 6.79 -9.58
C ALA A 18 -15.46 6.19 -11.00
N ASP A 19 -15.35 7.05 -12.01
CA ASP A 19 -15.27 6.66 -13.42
C ASP A 19 -13.84 6.76 -13.97
N CYS A 20 -13.65 6.40 -15.25
CA CYS A 20 -12.33 6.41 -15.86
C CYS A 20 -11.67 7.80 -15.89
N GLU A 21 -12.44 8.88 -15.97
CA GLU A 21 -11.89 10.24 -16.02
C GLU A 21 -11.39 10.66 -14.63
N ASP A 22 -12.10 10.29 -13.56
CA ASP A 22 -11.64 10.52 -12.17
C ASP A 22 -10.25 9.90 -11.92
N PHE A 23 -10.03 8.67 -12.41
CA PHE A 23 -8.73 7.99 -12.29
C PHE A 23 -7.64 8.68 -13.12
N LYS A 24 -7.97 9.20 -14.30
CA LYS A 24 -7.01 9.95 -15.13
C LYS A 24 -6.61 11.26 -14.46
N GLU A 25 -7.57 12.00 -13.91
CA GLU A 25 -7.31 13.25 -13.19
C GLU A 25 -6.43 13.01 -11.94
N ALA A 26 -6.62 11.87 -11.27
CA ALA A 26 -5.79 11.45 -10.14
C ALA A 26 -4.40 10.88 -10.54
N GLY A 27 -4.09 10.75 -11.83
CA GLY A 27 -2.83 10.16 -12.31
C GLY A 27 -2.75 8.64 -12.12
N TRP A 28 -3.89 7.95 -12.05
CA TRP A 28 -4.04 6.51 -11.88
C TRP A 28 -4.56 5.81 -13.16
N ASP A 29 -4.37 6.43 -14.33
CA ASP A 29 -4.80 5.89 -15.62
C ASP A 29 -4.17 4.51 -15.92
N GLY A 30 -2.87 4.34 -15.64
CA GLY A 30 -2.19 3.07 -15.79
C GLY A 30 -2.78 1.94 -14.93
N GLN A 31 -3.11 2.26 -13.67
CA GLN A 31 -3.78 1.34 -12.74
C GLN A 31 -5.15 0.94 -13.26
N PHE A 32 -5.96 1.92 -13.70
CA PHE A 32 -7.30 1.67 -14.23
C PHE A 32 -7.27 0.80 -15.49
N VAL A 33 -6.34 1.03 -16.42
CA VAL A 33 -6.21 0.23 -17.65
C VAL A 33 -5.90 -1.25 -17.34
N GLN A 34 -5.09 -1.53 -16.32
CA GLN A 34 -4.71 -2.91 -15.99
C GLN A 34 -5.66 -3.59 -15.00
N HIS A 35 -6.28 -2.82 -14.10
CA HIS A 35 -6.95 -3.34 -12.90
C HIS A 35 -8.34 -2.76 -12.65
N ASP A 36 -8.86 -1.91 -13.54
CA ASP A 36 -10.13 -1.18 -13.35
C ASP A 36 -10.10 -0.41 -12.01
N CYS A 37 -11.23 -0.24 -11.33
CA CYS A 37 -11.27 0.34 -9.98
C CYS A 37 -10.70 -0.57 -8.86
N SER A 38 -10.05 -1.70 -9.20
CA SER A 38 -9.52 -2.65 -8.23
C SER A 38 -8.12 -2.26 -7.72
N LEU A 39 -7.83 -2.65 -6.48
CA LEU A 39 -6.50 -2.46 -5.89
C LEU A 39 -5.52 -3.50 -6.45
N PHE A 40 -4.38 -3.02 -6.94
CA PHE A 40 -3.19 -3.83 -7.19
C PHE A 40 -2.12 -3.51 -6.15
N TRP A 41 -1.35 -4.52 -5.75
CA TRP A 41 -0.34 -4.40 -4.70
C TRP A 41 0.93 -3.75 -5.24
N SER A 42 0.90 -2.43 -5.40
CA SER A 42 2.05 -1.61 -5.76
C SER A 42 2.20 -0.41 -4.82
N ASP A 43 3.40 0.14 -4.74
CA ASP A 43 3.60 1.42 -4.06
C ASP A 43 3.03 2.61 -4.88
N ALA A 44 3.14 3.82 -4.33
CA ALA A 44 2.65 5.05 -4.98
C ALA A 44 3.34 5.38 -6.31
N ASN A 45 4.47 4.74 -6.64
CA ASN A 45 5.17 4.88 -7.92
C ASN A 45 4.87 3.71 -8.88
N GLY A 46 3.94 2.81 -8.53
CA GLY A 46 3.58 1.65 -9.33
C GLY A 46 4.56 0.48 -9.25
N ILE A 47 5.47 0.45 -8.28
CA ILE A 47 6.40 -0.68 -8.10
C ILE A 47 5.66 -1.84 -7.43
N PRO A 48 5.56 -3.03 -8.06
CA PRO A 48 4.84 -4.15 -7.47
C PRO A 48 5.48 -4.64 -6.18
N TRP A 49 4.64 -5.10 -5.26
CA TRP A 49 5.08 -5.82 -4.08
C TRP A 49 5.87 -7.06 -4.49
N SER A 50 6.91 -7.37 -3.73
CA SER A 50 7.71 -8.57 -3.95
C SER A 50 8.28 -9.10 -2.64
N ALA A 51 8.61 -10.39 -2.63
CA ALA A 51 9.17 -11.07 -1.46
C ALA A 51 10.50 -10.47 -0.96
N LYS A 52 11.17 -9.63 -1.77
CA LYS A 52 12.41 -8.94 -1.37
C LYS A 52 12.23 -8.00 -0.17
N TYR A 53 10.99 -7.63 0.15
CA TYR A 53 10.66 -6.77 1.29
C TYR A 53 10.51 -7.54 2.61
N ILE A 54 10.61 -8.87 2.60
CA ILE A 54 10.51 -9.70 3.81
C ILE A 54 11.91 -10.19 4.18
N ALA A 55 12.35 -9.89 5.41
CA ALA A 55 13.52 -10.52 6.00
C ALA A 55 13.11 -11.72 6.87
N SER A 56 13.89 -12.80 6.78
CA SER A 56 13.75 -13.95 7.68
C SER A 56 15.12 -14.61 7.81
N LEU A 57 15.83 -14.28 8.89
CA LEU A 57 17.21 -14.72 9.12
C LEU A 57 17.30 -15.85 10.14
N GLY A 58 16.20 -16.14 10.85
CA GLY A 58 16.10 -17.26 11.79
C GLY A 58 16.79 -17.01 13.12
N TYR A 59 17.23 -15.77 13.37
CA TYR A 59 17.80 -15.36 14.65
C TYR A 59 16.84 -14.38 15.35
N PRO A 60 16.26 -14.75 16.51
CA PRO A 60 15.14 -14.00 17.10
C PRO A 60 15.40 -12.51 17.31
N ILE A 61 16.60 -12.12 17.77
CA ILE A 61 16.91 -10.70 18.04
C ILE A 61 17.00 -9.91 16.73
N THR A 62 17.61 -10.47 15.69
CA THR A 62 17.73 -9.80 14.40
C THR A 62 16.36 -9.67 13.75
N ASP A 63 15.56 -10.73 13.74
CA ASP A 63 14.22 -10.73 13.16
C ASP A 63 13.28 -9.75 13.91
N LEU A 64 13.35 -9.70 15.24
CA LEU A 64 12.58 -8.71 16.03
C LEU A 64 13.02 -7.27 15.76
N THR A 65 14.32 -7.05 15.59
CA THR A 65 14.86 -5.72 15.29
C THR A 65 14.39 -5.25 13.92
N GLU A 66 14.40 -6.13 12.93
CA GLU A 66 13.92 -5.84 11.58
C GLU A 66 12.41 -5.57 11.58
N ASN A 67 11.61 -6.40 12.24
CA ASN A 67 10.16 -6.20 12.39
C ASN A 67 9.85 -4.83 13.01
N MET A 68 10.57 -4.44 14.07
CA MET A 68 10.35 -3.13 14.71
C MET A 68 10.71 -1.96 13.77
N VAL A 69 11.74 -2.11 12.94
CA VAL A 69 12.10 -1.12 11.92
C VAL A 69 11.02 -1.02 10.84
N ALA A 70 10.46 -2.15 10.39
CA ALA A 70 9.35 -2.16 9.45
C ALA A 70 8.13 -1.42 10.01
N GLU A 71 7.71 -1.74 11.24
CA GLU A 71 6.57 -1.08 11.91
C GLU A 71 6.79 0.43 12.10
N GLN A 72 8.02 0.88 12.40
CA GLN A 72 8.30 2.33 12.49
C GLN A 72 8.20 3.03 11.12
N LYS A 73 8.65 2.39 10.03
CA LYS A 73 8.51 2.93 8.67
C LYS A 73 7.03 3.01 8.26
N ASP A 74 6.24 1.99 8.61
CA ASP A 74 4.80 1.97 8.34
C ASP A 74 4.10 3.09 9.13
N ARG A 75 4.41 3.24 10.42
CA ARG A 75 3.91 4.35 11.24
C ARG A 75 4.23 5.71 10.63
N THR A 76 5.48 5.96 10.24
CA THR A 76 5.87 7.22 9.62
C THR A 76 5.12 7.48 8.32
N THR A 77 4.90 6.45 7.51
CA THR A 77 4.07 6.54 6.29
C THR A 77 2.65 6.99 6.62
N TYR A 78 2.04 6.44 7.66
CA TYR A 78 0.72 6.88 8.11
C TYR A 78 0.68 8.29 8.65
N GLU A 79 1.68 8.69 9.42
CA GLU A 79 1.78 10.06 9.91
C GLU A 79 1.87 11.06 8.75
N HIS A 80 2.60 10.72 7.68
CA HIS A 80 2.61 11.52 6.46
C HIS A 80 1.22 11.58 5.80
N LEU A 81 0.53 10.45 5.65
CA LEU A 81 -0.81 10.42 5.06
C LEU A 81 -1.81 11.28 5.84
N ILE A 82 -1.82 11.17 7.17
CA ILE A 82 -2.72 11.93 8.05
C ILE A 82 -2.38 13.42 8.02
N ALA A 83 -1.11 13.79 7.97
CA ALA A 83 -0.70 15.19 7.90
C ALA A 83 -0.88 15.81 6.51
N SER A 84 -0.93 14.99 5.46
CA SER A 84 -1.13 15.42 4.06
C SER A 84 -2.60 15.53 3.64
N ALA A 85 -3.52 15.00 4.46
CA ALA A 85 -4.96 15.08 4.26
C ALA A 85 -5.52 16.42 4.75
#